data_AF-A0A3L7XA32-F1
#
_entry.id   AF-A0A3L7XA32-F1
#
_cell.length_a   1.000
_cell.length_b   1.000
_cell.length_c   1.000
_cell.angle_alpha   90.00
_cell.angle_beta   90.00
_cell.angle_gamma   90.00
#
_symmetry.space_group_name_H-M   'P 1'
#
loop_
_entity.id
_entity.type
_entity.pdbx_description
1 polymer ?
#
loop_
_entity_poly.entity_id
_entity_poly.type
_entity_poly.pdbx_seq_one_letter_code
_entity_poly.pdbx_strand_id
1 'polypeptide(L)'
;MTDAVEELQGSLESLLSAFSHFTLGKEDIAPGDAELSVLIPREAVASELPKLGEELLQIQRVLGPFSELATGLRRPLTVNTIASSDFGLFMAIDFQTAKLIVEAVGLINKTYEIIGRLRTNTQGLRDDALGDDLLALIDERINTKMAEANTAAAEELVVTNTKIDDGRKQELRTEVRLSLNALANRIDHGYTIDVRMGPIPNGTADPETAEAARVIITAGEALKYFKPAGRPILSLPEPTADADS
;
A
#
# COMPACT_ATOMS: atom_id res chain seq x y z
N MET A 1 -12.04 -42.60 -10.01
CA MET A 1 -11.97 -41.12 -9.90
C MET A 1 -12.36 -40.66 -8.51
N THR A 2 -13.34 -41.31 -7.86
CA THR A 2 -13.75 -41.07 -6.48
C THR A 2 -12.62 -41.29 -5.46
N ASP A 3 -11.87 -42.39 -5.58
CA ASP A 3 -10.82 -42.76 -4.61
C ASP A 3 -9.69 -41.73 -4.51
N ALA A 4 -9.28 -41.12 -5.63
CA ALA A 4 -8.22 -40.09 -5.64
C ALA A 4 -8.69 -38.77 -5.01
N VAL A 5 -9.98 -38.45 -5.10
CA VAL A 5 -10.56 -37.26 -4.45
C VAL A 5 -10.64 -37.47 -2.94
N GLU A 6 -11.02 -38.67 -2.49
CA GLU A 6 -11.05 -39.03 -1.08
C GLU A 6 -9.65 -39.02 -0.45
N GLU A 7 -8.63 -39.53 -1.15
CA GLU A 7 -7.23 -39.49 -0.70
C GLU A 7 -6.70 -38.05 -0.58
N LEU A 8 -7.02 -37.20 -1.55
CA LEU A 8 -6.67 -35.77 -1.50
C LEU A 8 -7.37 -35.06 -0.33
N GLN A 9 -8.67 -35.33 -0.12
CA GLN A 9 -9.41 -34.76 0.99
C GLN A 9 -8.79 -35.16 2.34
N GLY A 10 -8.47 -36.44 2.55
CA GLY A 10 -7.83 -36.91 3.77
C GLY A 10 -6.45 -36.29 4.00
N SER A 11 -5.70 -36.06 2.92
CA SER A 11 -4.41 -35.35 2.98
C SER A 11 -4.57 -33.88 3.39
N LEU A 12 -5.58 -33.18 2.84
CA LEU A 12 -5.89 -31.79 3.19
C LEU A 12 -6.38 -31.65 4.63
N GLU A 13 -7.25 -32.56 5.10
CA GLU A 13 -7.72 -32.57 6.49
C GLU A 13 -6.58 -32.82 7.47
N SER A 14 -5.67 -33.75 7.15
CA SER A 14 -4.47 -34.02 7.95
C SER A 14 -3.54 -32.79 8.03
N LEU A 15 -3.36 -32.08 6.92
CA LEU A 15 -2.58 -30.83 6.87
C LEU A 15 -3.23 -29.73 7.72
N LEU A 16 -4.55 -29.53 7.59
CA LEU A 16 -5.28 -28.54 8.41
C LEU A 16 -5.23 -28.89 9.90
N SER A 17 -5.31 -30.17 10.26
CA SER A 17 -5.15 -30.64 11.63
C SER A 17 -3.74 -30.36 12.16
N ALA A 18 -2.70 -30.59 11.35
CA ALA A 18 -1.32 -30.26 11.71
C ALA A 18 -1.15 -28.75 11.94
N PHE A 19 -1.70 -27.90 11.07
CA PHE A 19 -1.69 -26.45 11.28
C PHE A 19 -2.40 -26.05 12.58
N SER A 20 -3.58 -26.60 12.85
CA SER A 20 -4.29 -26.36 14.11
C SER A 20 -3.51 -26.83 15.33
N HIS A 21 -2.84 -27.99 15.26
CA HIS A 21 -1.98 -28.51 16.32
C HIS A 21 -0.81 -27.57 16.64
N PHE A 22 -0.20 -26.98 15.60
CA PHE A 22 0.84 -25.96 15.75
C PHE A 22 0.30 -24.56 16.00
N THR A 23 -1.01 -24.42 16.27
CA THR A 23 -1.68 -23.13 16.45
C THR A 23 -1.47 -22.14 15.29
N LEU A 24 -1.20 -22.69 14.10
CA LEU A 24 -1.13 -21.94 12.85
C LEU A 24 -2.57 -21.68 12.40
N GLY A 25 -3.18 -20.65 12.99
CA GLY A 25 -4.50 -20.17 12.63
C GLY A 25 -4.44 -19.18 11.47
N LYS A 26 -5.57 -19.01 10.79
CA LYS A 26 -5.81 -17.81 9.99
C LYS A 26 -6.23 -16.71 10.95
N GLU A 27 -5.66 -15.53 10.84
CA GLU A 27 -6.22 -14.36 11.52
C GLU A 27 -7.60 -14.05 10.94
N ASP A 28 -8.60 -14.11 11.81
CA ASP A 28 -9.98 -13.78 11.46
C ASP A 28 -10.14 -12.26 11.49
N ILE A 29 -10.40 -11.69 10.32
CA ILE A 29 -10.74 -10.28 10.18
C ILE A 29 -12.25 -10.15 10.41
N ALA A 30 -12.65 -9.29 11.35
CA ALA A 30 -14.05 -9.11 11.70
C ALA A 30 -14.88 -8.60 10.50
N PRO A 31 -16.19 -8.87 10.46
CA PRO A 31 -17.04 -8.35 9.40
C PRO A 31 -17.04 -6.81 9.35
N GLY A 32 -16.76 -6.24 8.18
CA GLY A 32 -16.64 -4.79 8.00
C GLY A 32 -15.25 -4.20 8.30
N ASP A 33 -14.32 -5.02 8.79
CA ASP A 33 -12.92 -4.63 9.00
C ASP A 33 -12.05 -5.16 7.86
N ALA A 34 -10.97 -4.44 7.57
CA ALA A 34 -9.92 -4.82 6.68
C ALA A 34 -8.57 -4.87 7.41
N GLU A 35 -7.63 -5.56 6.79
CA GLU A 35 -6.25 -5.65 7.23
C GLU A 35 -5.37 -5.05 6.14
N LEU A 36 -4.57 -4.06 6.52
CA LEU A 36 -3.48 -3.55 5.70
C LEU A 36 -2.20 -4.27 6.07
N SER A 37 -1.54 -4.82 5.07
CA SER A 37 -0.23 -5.42 5.21
C SER A 37 0.83 -4.60 4.50
N VAL A 38 1.94 -4.34 5.19
CA VAL A 38 3.12 -3.66 4.64
C VAL A 38 4.33 -4.55 4.84
N LEU A 39 4.94 -4.97 3.74
CA LEU A 39 6.20 -5.72 3.74
C LEU A 39 7.37 -4.76 3.59
N ILE A 40 8.19 -4.65 4.63
CA ILE A 40 9.36 -3.77 4.67
C ILE A 40 10.60 -4.58 4.24
N PRO A 41 11.28 -4.20 3.14
CA PRO A 41 12.52 -4.84 2.71
C PRO A 41 13.62 -4.69 3.76
N ARG A 42 14.39 -5.75 4.03
CA ARG A 42 15.50 -5.71 4.99
C ARG A 42 16.54 -4.64 4.67
N GLU A 43 16.76 -4.39 3.38
CA GLU A 43 17.70 -3.36 2.90
C GLU A 43 17.27 -1.96 3.30
N ALA A 44 15.95 -1.68 3.32
CA ALA A 44 15.43 -0.36 3.68
C ALA A 44 15.69 0.01 5.15
N VAL A 45 15.78 -0.99 6.04
CA VAL A 45 16.03 -0.80 7.48
C VAL A 45 17.38 -1.35 7.95
N ALA A 46 18.23 -1.79 7.02
CA ALA A 46 19.52 -2.46 7.30
C ALA A 46 19.45 -3.60 8.35
N SER A 47 18.28 -4.21 8.55
CA SER A 47 17.99 -5.14 9.66
C SER A 47 18.33 -4.62 11.06
N GLU A 48 18.27 -3.30 11.28
CA GLU A 48 18.52 -2.67 12.58
C GLU A 48 17.20 -2.29 13.27
N LEU A 49 17.05 -2.65 14.54
CA LEU A 49 15.83 -2.37 15.31
C LEU A 49 15.48 -0.87 15.41
N PRO A 50 16.44 0.07 15.64
CA PRO A 50 16.13 1.49 15.63
C PRO A 50 15.54 1.98 14.31
N LYS A 51 16.14 1.57 13.18
CA LYS A 51 15.66 1.93 11.83
C LYS A 51 14.30 1.32 11.53
N LEU A 52 14.04 0.10 11.99
CA LEU A 52 12.71 -0.50 11.90
C LEU A 52 11.70 0.31 12.71
N GLY A 53 12.03 0.72 13.94
CA GLY A 53 11.17 1.57 14.76
C GLY A 53 10.85 2.92 14.10
N GLU A 54 11.84 3.56 13.49
CA GLU A 54 11.66 4.80 12.70
C GLU A 54 10.72 4.58 11.53
N GLU A 55 10.87 3.48 10.79
CA GLU A 55 10.01 3.17 9.64
C GLU A 55 8.56 2.89 10.08
N LEU A 56 8.34 2.22 11.23
CA LEU A 56 6.99 2.04 11.77
C LEU A 56 6.30 3.38 12.09
N LEU A 57 7.04 4.35 12.62
CA LEU A 57 6.53 5.71 12.85
C LEU A 57 6.23 6.43 11.53
N GLN A 58 7.05 6.24 10.51
CA GLN A 58 6.80 6.82 9.20
C GLN A 58 5.55 6.21 8.54
N ILE A 59 5.37 4.88 8.62
CA ILE A 59 4.17 4.20 8.11
C ILE A 59 2.91 4.79 8.76
N GLN A 60 2.90 4.98 10.08
CA GLN A 60 1.79 5.64 10.79
C GLN A 60 1.51 7.05 10.23
N ARG A 61 2.55 7.86 10.00
CA ARG A 61 2.41 9.23 9.47
C ARG A 61 1.89 9.25 8.05
N VAL A 62 2.36 8.34 7.21
CA VAL A 62 1.95 8.22 5.80
C VAL A 62 0.50 7.75 5.69
N LEU A 63 0.06 6.87 6.58
CA LEU A 63 -1.27 6.28 6.51
C LEU A 63 -2.34 7.09 7.28
N GLY A 64 -1.93 7.87 8.28
CA GLY A 64 -2.82 8.69 9.11
C GLY A 64 -3.77 9.60 8.31
N PRO A 65 -3.29 10.35 7.30
CA PRO A 65 -4.15 11.19 6.46
C PRO A 65 -5.26 10.43 5.73
N PHE A 66 -5.04 9.16 5.34
CA PHE A 66 -6.08 8.34 4.72
C PHE A 66 -7.17 7.94 5.71
N SER A 67 -6.79 7.61 6.95
CA SER A 67 -7.76 7.31 8.02
C SER A 67 -8.60 8.53 8.37
N GLU A 68 -7.96 9.69 8.44
CA GLU A 68 -8.65 10.96 8.66
C GLU A 68 -9.58 11.31 7.50
N LEU A 69 -9.12 11.12 6.26
CA LEU A 69 -9.94 11.33 5.08
C LEU A 69 -11.17 10.43 5.13
N ALA A 70 -11.01 9.13 5.39
CA ALA A 70 -12.10 8.17 5.46
C ALA A 70 -13.12 8.45 6.57
N THR A 71 -12.65 8.82 7.77
CA THR A 71 -13.49 8.81 8.98
C THR A 71 -13.76 10.20 9.57
N GLY A 72 -13.10 11.24 9.07
CA GLY A 72 -13.07 12.58 9.64
C GLY A 72 -12.21 12.71 10.91
N LEU A 73 -11.55 11.64 11.35
CA LEU A 73 -10.71 11.62 12.54
C LEU A 73 -9.39 10.89 12.25
N ARG A 74 -8.26 11.46 12.67
CA ARG A 74 -6.96 10.79 12.57
C ARG A 74 -6.84 9.72 13.65
N ARG A 75 -7.25 8.49 13.33
CA ARG A 75 -7.17 7.36 14.27
C ARG A 75 -5.77 6.74 14.25
N PRO A 76 -5.23 6.31 15.41
CA PRO A 76 -4.00 5.55 15.43
C PRO A 76 -4.22 4.18 14.78
N LEU A 77 -3.26 3.71 13.99
CA LEU A 77 -3.31 2.35 13.44
C LEU A 77 -2.98 1.34 14.53
N THR A 78 -3.75 0.25 14.57
CA THR A 78 -3.52 -0.84 15.52
C THR A 78 -2.77 -1.95 14.80
N VAL A 79 -1.58 -2.29 15.30
CA VAL A 79 -0.80 -3.43 14.81
C VAL A 79 -1.36 -4.72 15.40
N ASN A 80 -1.81 -5.63 14.54
CA ASN A 80 -2.25 -6.96 14.94
C ASN A 80 -1.04 -7.90 15.05
N THR A 81 -0.24 -7.94 13.99
CA THR A 81 0.83 -8.92 13.84
C THR A 81 2.07 -8.31 13.20
N ILE A 82 3.23 -8.81 13.62
CA ILE A 82 4.54 -8.51 13.02
C ILE A 82 5.21 -9.82 12.61
N ALA A 83 5.48 -9.99 11.32
CA ALA A 83 6.26 -11.09 10.79
C ALA A 83 7.75 -10.76 10.76
N SER A 84 8.60 -11.70 11.18
CA SER A 84 10.04 -11.47 11.35
C SER A 84 10.91 -11.94 10.17
N SER A 85 10.40 -12.83 9.31
CA SER A 85 11.17 -13.42 8.19
C SER A 85 11.43 -12.39 7.10
N ASP A 86 10.38 -11.66 6.73
CA ASP A 86 10.39 -10.41 5.98
C ASP A 86 9.58 -9.47 6.85
N PHE A 87 10.10 -8.29 7.24
CA PHE A 87 9.48 -7.42 8.26
C PHE A 87 8.07 -6.99 7.81
N GLY A 88 7.07 -7.81 8.14
CA GLY A 88 5.70 -7.69 7.66
C GLY A 88 4.85 -7.11 8.77
N LEU A 89 4.21 -5.99 8.51
CA LEU A 89 3.34 -5.31 9.44
C LEU A 89 1.90 -5.52 9.01
N PHE A 90 1.05 -6.08 9.89
CA PHE A 90 -0.37 -6.30 9.65
C PHE A 90 -1.18 -5.43 10.59
N MET A 91 -2.00 -4.53 10.04
CA MET A 91 -2.72 -3.51 10.79
C MET A 91 -4.22 -3.59 10.52
N ALA A 92 -5.01 -3.48 11.58
CA ALA A 92 -6.47 -3.36 11.47
C ALA A 92 -6.85 -1.96 10.96
N ILE A 93 -7.68 -1.89 9.93
CA ILE A 93 -8.25 -0.66 9.37
C ILE A 93 -9.71 -0.88 8.96
N ASP A 94 -10.50 0.19 8.87
CA ASP A 94 -11.88 0.12 8.37
C ASP A 94 -11.92 0.05 6.82
N PHE A 95 -13.05 -0.40 6.26
CA PHE A 95 -13.24 -0.52 4.82
C PHE A 95 -13.07 0.80 4.04
N GLN A 96 -13.43 1.94 4.61
CA GLN A 96 -13.31 3.21 3.89
C GLN A 96 -11.84 3.64 3.79
N THR A 97 -11.09 3.51 4.89
CA THR A 97 -9.64 3.72 4.89
C THR A 97 -8.95 2.77 3.91
N ALA A 98 -9.33 1.48 3.95
CA ALA A 98 -8.82 0.45 3.04
C ALA A 98 -9.07 0.80 1.57
N LYS A 99 -10.29 1.19 1.22
CA LYS A 99 -10.66 1.62 -0.14
C LYS A 99 -9.72 2.72 -0.65
N LEU A 100 -9.54 3.79 0.13
CA LEU A 100 -8.69 4.92 -0.28
C LEU A 100 -7.23 4.52 -0.51
N ILE A 101 -6.70 3.65 0.36
CA ILE A 101 -5.32 3.15 0.23
C ILE A 101 -5.19 2.28 -1.02
N VAL A 102 -6.15 1.39 -1.27
CA VAL A 102 -6.14 0.53 -2.47
C VAL A 102 -6.22 1.37 -3.76
N GLU A 103 -7.07 2.39 -3.79
CA GLU A 103 -7.16 3.33 -4.93
C GLU A 103 -5.84 4.09 -5.13
N ALA A 104 -5.25 4.59 -4.05
CA ALA A 104 -3.97 5.29 -4.05
C ALA A 104 -2.82 4.41 -4.60
N VAL A 105 -2.64 3.20 -4.05
CA VAL A 105 -1.60 2.27 -4.49
C VAL A 105 -1.86 1.82 -5.93
N GLY A 106 -3.12 1.58 -6.31
CA GLY A 106 -3.49 1.26 -7.69
C GLY A 106 -3.12 2.36 -8.69
N LEU A 107 -3.25 3.64 -8.32
CA LEU A 107 -2.82 4.77 -9.13
C LEU A 107 -1.29 4.86 -9.25
N ILE A 108 -0.57 4.64 -8.15
CA ILE A 108 0.89 4.60 -8.12
C ILE A 108 1.39 3.49 -9.06
N ASN A 109 0.85 2.27 -8.94
CA ASN A 109 1.20 1.13 -9.79
C ASN A 109 0.98 1.43 -11.28
N LYS A 110 -0.18 2.00 -11.64
CA LYS A 110 -0.47 2.41 -13.04
C LYS A 110 0.53 3.44 -13.56
N THR A 111 0.92 4.40 -12.73
CA THR A 111 1.91 5.43 -13.10
C THR A 111 3.29 4.79 -13.27
N TYR A 112 3.61 3.82 -12.42
CA TYR A 112 4.82 3.01 -12.53
C TYR A 112 4.91 2.18 -13.80
N GLU A 113 3.81 1.61 -14.29
CA GLU A 113 3.81 0.91 -15.59
C GLU A 113 4.18 1.84 -16.76
N ILE A 114 3.80 3.12 -16.69
CA ILE A 114 4.20 4.13 -17.66
C ILE A 114 5.71 4.41 -17.54
N ILE A 115 6.19 4.60 -16.30
CA ILE A 115 7.61 4.86 -16.01
C ILE A 115 8.49 3.66 -16.41
N GLY A 116 8.06 2.44 -16.13
CA GLY A 116 8.77 1.21 -16.50
C GLY A 116 8.93 1.08 -18.01
N ARG A 117 7.91 1.44 -18.79
CA ARG A 117 8.01 1.51 -20.26
C ARG A 117 9.02 2.56 -20.72
N LEU A 118 9.03 3.74 -20.09
CA LEU A 118 10.06 4.76 -20.37
C LEU A 118 11.46 4.20 -20.09
N ARG A 119 11.65 3.52 -18.96
CA ARG A 119 12.93 2.92 -18.56
C ARG A 119 13.40 1.87 -19.56
N THR A 120 12.55 0.93 -19.96
CA THR A 120 12.92 -0.09 -20.96
C THR A 120 13.34 0.56 -22.28
N ASN A 121 12.63 1.60 -22.72
CA ASN A 121 12.97 2.34 -23.93
C ASN A 121 14.29 3.11 -23.78
N THR A 122 14.56 3.69 -22.61
CA THR A 122 15.80 4.41 -22.31
C THR A 122 16.99 3.49 -22.12
N GLN A 123 16.80 2.30 -21.56
CA GLN A 123 17.89 1.36 -21.29
C GLN A 123 18.50 0.84 -22.60
N GLY A 124 17.67 0.65 -23.63
CA GLY A 124 18.17 0.41 -24.99
C GLY A 124 19.03 1.54 -25.55
N LEU A 125 18.86 2.78 -25.07
CA LEU A 125 19.69 3.92 -25.46
C LEU A 125 20.95 4.07 -24.57
N ARG A 126 20.92 3.62 -23.30
CA ARG A 126 22.11 3.63 -22.41
C ARG A 126 23.23 2.75 -22.95
N ASP A 127 22.88 1.62 -23.53
CA ASP A 127 23.83 0.70 -24.16
C ASP A 127 24.54 1.34 -25.36
N ASP A 128 24.00 2.44 -25.91
CA ASP A 128 24.57 3.25 -27.00
C ASP A 128 25.42 4.45 -26.49
N ALA A 129 25.89 4.42 -25.24
CA ALA A 129 26.79 5.41 -24.62
C ALA A 129 26.21 6.83 -24.42
N LEU A 130 24.94 6.93 -24.01
CA LEU A 130 24.39 8.20 -23.52
C LEU A 130 25.18 8.73 -22.32
N GLY A 131 25.51 10.02 -22.32
CA GLY A 131 26.17 10.70 -21.20
C GLY A 131 25.24 10.87 -19.98
N ASP A 132 25.84 10.98 -18.80
CA ASP A 132 25.16 11.08 -17.50
C ASP A 132 24.12 12.22 -17.46
N ASP A 133 24.36 13.33 -18.17
CA ASP A 133 23.44 14.48 -18.24
C ASP A 133 22.05 14.10 -18.79
N LEU A 134 22.00 13.23 -19.81
CA LEU A 134 20.73 12.83 -20.38
C LEU A 134 19.97 11.89 -19.44
N LEU A 135 20.71 11.10 -18.64
CA LEU A 135 20.11 10.22 -17.64
C LEU A 135 19.46 11.01 -16.51
N ALA A 136 20.14 12.07 -16.04
CA ALA A 136 19.59 12.98 -15.04
C ALA A 136 18.29 13.65 -15.52
N LEU A 137 18.22 14.07 -16.79
CA LEU A 137 17.01 14.66 -17.37
C LEU A 137 15.83 13.68 -17.41
N ILE A 138 16.11 12.39 -17.66
CA ILE A 138 15.10 11.34 -17.66
C ILE A 138 14.61 11.08 -16.24
N ASP A 139 15.51 10.99 -15.28
CA ASP A 139 15.16 10.81 -13.86
C ASP A 139 14.33 11.99 -13.33
N GLU A 140 14.67 13.22 -13.71
CA GLU A 140 13.87 14.43 -13.40
C GLU A 140 12.46 14.34 -13.99
N ARG A 141 12.36 13.91 -15.26
CA ARG A 141 11.07 13.74 -15.93
C ARG A 141 10.20 12.67 -15.27
N ILE A 142 10.81 11.59 -14.80
CA ILE A 142 10.13 10.50 -14.07
C ILE A 142 9.58 11.02 -12.73
N ASN A 143 10.42 11.69 -11.94
CA ASN A 143 10.01 12.27 -10.66
C ASN A 143 8.87 13.29 -10.84
N THR A 144 8.99 14.17 -11.84
CA THR A 144 7.94 15.14 -12.18
C THR A 144 6.63 14.44 -12.53
N LYS A 145 6.68 13.39 -13.36
CA LYS A 145 5.47 12.68 -13.79
C LYS A 145 4.75 11.99 -12.62
N MET A 146 5.48 11.37 -11.71
CA MET A 146 4.89 10.77 -10.51
C MET A 146 4.33 11.84 -9.56
N ALA A 147 5.07 12.93 -9.34
CA ALA A 147 4.62 14.03 -8.50
C ALA A 147 3.31 14.69 -9.02
N GLU A 148 3.20 14.88 -10.33
CA GLU A 148 1.98 15.38 -10.98
C GLU A 148 0.81 14.41 -10.79
N ALA A 149 1.03 13.10 -10.99
CA ALA A 149 0.02 12.08 -10.80
C ALA A 149 -0.47 12.02 -9.34
N ASN A 150 0.46 12.04 -8.37
CA ASN A 150 0.14 12.06 -6.94
C ASN A 150 -0.59 13.34 -6.53
N THR A 151 -0.26 14.49 -7.13
CA THR A 151 -0.96 15.75 -6.87
C THR A 151 -2.40 15.69 -7.37
N ALA A 152 -2.63 15.19 -8.59
CA ALA A 152 -3.97 15.02 -9.13
C ALA A 152 -4.80 14.02 -8.31
N ALA A 153 -4.19 12.91 -7.89
CA ALA A 153 -4.82 11.90 -7.05
C ALA A 153 -5.22 12.46 -5.68
N ALA A 154 -4.35 13.25 -5.03
CA ALA A 154 -4.65 13.89 -3.76
C ALA A 154 -5.86 14.84 -3.88
N GLU A 155 -5.95 15.60 -4.98
CA GLU A 155 -7.10 16.48 -5.22
C GLU A 155 -8.39 15.68 -5.36
N GLU A 156 -8.37 14.62 -6.18
CA GLU A 156 -9.54 13.77 -6.43
C GLU A 156 -10.03 13.08 -5.14
N LEU A 157 -9.11 12.48 -4.38
CA LEU A 157 -9.43 11.80 -3.12
C LEU A 157 -10.03 12.75 -2.08
N VAL A 158 -9.53 13.99 -1.98
CA VAL A 158 -10.04 14.97 -1.02
C VAL A 158 -11.38 15.58 -1.45
N VAL A 159 -11.56 15.89 -2.74
CA VAL A 159 -12.80 16.50 -3.27
C VAL A 159 -13.99 15.55 -3.16
N THR A 160 -13.76 14.25 -3.38
CA THR A 160 -14.80 13.23 -3.30
C THR A 160 -15.27 12.96 -1.87
N ASN A 161 -14.53 13.45 -0.87
CA ASN A 161 -14.87 13.26 0.54
C ASN A 161 -15.58 14.49 1.14
N THR A 162 -16.86 14.31 1.48
CA THR A 162 -17.73 15.39 1.95
C THR A 162 -17.77 15.54 3.48
N LYS A 163 -17.11 14.64 4.22
CA LYS A 163 -17.20 14.57 5.70
C LYS A 163 -16.31 15.60 6.42
N ILE A 164 -15.55 16.39 5.68
CA ILE A 164 -14.50 17.29 6.18
C ILE A 164 -14.82 18.74 5.78
N ASP A 165 -14.53 19.70 6.67
CA ASP A 165 -14.69 21.12 6.37
C ASP A 165 -13.66 21.63 5.34
N ASP A 166 -13.98 22.72 4.66
CA ASP A 166 -13.17 23.21 3.53
C ASP A 166 -11.78 23.72 3.96
N GLY A 167 -11.62 24.17 5.21
CA GLY A 167 -10.32 24.57 5.73
C GLY A 167 -9.41 23.35 5.89
N ARG A 168 -9.91 22.32 6.56
CA ARG A 168 -9.17 21.07 6.78
C ARG A 168 -8.89 20.31 5.49
N LYS A 169 -9.77 20.39 4.48
CA LYS A 169 -9.50 19.83 3.13
C LYS A 169 -8.21 20.35 2.52
N GLN A 170 -7.89 21.64 2.67
CA GLN A 170 -6.69 22.20 2.06
C GLN A 170 -5.40 21.64 2.69
N GLU A 171 -5.41 21.44 4.00
CA GLU A 171 -4.32 20.79 4.72
C GLU A 171 -4.20 19.32 4.32
N LEU A 172 -5.31 18.59 4.30
CA LEU A 172 -5.35 17.19 3.91
C LEU A 172 -4.89 16.95 2.46
N ARG A 173 -5.18 17.86 1.51
CA ARG A 173 -4.60 17.76 0.16
C ARG A 173 -3.08 17.69 0.21
N THR A 174 -2.47 18.52 1.05
CA THR A 174 -1.02 18.57 1.19
C THR A 174 -0.50 17.30 1.86
N GLU A 175 -1.13 16.87 2.96
CA GLU A 175 -0.74 15.68 3.72
C GLU A 175 -0.93 14.39 2.90
N VAL A 176 -2.05 14.25 2.19
CA VAL A 176 -2.34 13.10 1.30
C VAL A 176 -1.36 13.08 0.13
N ARG A 177 -1.03 14.22 -0.48
CA ARG A 177 0.00 14.29 -1.54
C ARG A 177 1.37 13.82 -1.04
N LEU A 178 1.81 14.29 0.14
CA LEU A 178 3.08 13.85 0.73
C LEU A 178 3.04 12.36 1.09
N SER A 179 1.89 11.87 1.56
CA SER A 179 1.69 10.45 1.84
C SER A 179 1.76 9.60 0.57
N LEU A 180 1.15 10.04 -0.53
CA LEU A 180 1.25 9.38 -1.84
C LEU A 180 2.70 9.36 -2.35
N ASN A 181 3.45 10.44 -2.19
CA ASN A 181 4.87 10.47 -2.52
C ASN A 181 5.66 9.44 -1.70
N ALA A 182 5.41 9.39 -0.39
CA ALA A 182 6.06 8.46 0.53
C ALA A 182 5.71 6.99 0.22
N LEU A 183 4.46 6.71 -0.16
CA LEU A 183 4.04 5.39 -0.64
C LEU A 183 4.72 5.04 -1.97
N ALA A 184 4.81 5.98 -2.91
CA ALA A 184 5.46 5.77 -4.21
C ALA A 184 6.96 5.49 -4.05
N ASN A 185 7.68 6.27 -3.23
CA ASN A 185 9.07 6.02 -2.90
C ASN A 185 9.25 4.63 -2.28
N ARG A 186 8.39 4.22 -1.33
CA ARG A 186 8.45 2.88 -0.71
C ARG A 186 8.24 1.76 -1.73
N ILE A 187 7.23 1.87 -2.60
CA ILE A 187 7.00 0.91 -3.67
C ILE A 187 8.22 0.82 -4.60
N ASP A 188 8.85 1.95 -4.92
CA ASP A 188 10.12 2.00 -5.67
C ASP A 188 11.25 1.20 -5.02
N HIS A 189 11.32 1.29 -3.68
CA HIS A 189 12.31 0.61 -2.86
C HIS A 189 11.94 -0.83 -2.53
N GLY A 190 10.88 -1.37 -3.16
CA GLY A 190 10.51 -2.79 -3.07
C GLY A 190 9.56 -3.13 -1.92
N TYR A 191 8.95 -2.14 -1.26
CA TYR A 191 7.89 -2.39 -0.29
C TYR A 191 6.70 -3.04 -0.99
N THR A 192 6.04 -3.97 -0.32
CA THR A 192 4.76 -4.53 -0.78
C THR A 192 3.65 -4.04 0.11
N ILE A 193 2.57 -3.52 -0.49
CA ILE A 193 1.39 -3.06 0.23
C ILE A 193 0.21 -3.85 -0.30
N ASP A 194 -0.48 -4.55 0.59
CA ASP A 194 -1.64 -5.37 0.24
C ASP A 194 -2.75 -5.18 1.28
N VAL A 195 -3.99 -5.32 0.82
CA VAL A 195 -5.18 -5.13 1.65
C VAL A 195 -6.03 -6.38 1.55
N ARG A 196 -6.33 -6.96 2.71
CA ARG A 196 -7.23 -8.09 2.86
C ARG A 196 -8.49 -7.61 3.55
N MET A 197 -9.63 -8.15 3.14
CA MET A 197 -10.90 -7.81 3.77
C MET A 197 -11.47 -8.98 4.58
N GLY A 198 -12.11 -8.65 5.70
CA GLY A 198 -13.01 -9.56 6.38
C GLY A 198 -14.29 -9.80 5.58
N PRO A 199 -15.19 -10.67 6.08
CA PRO A 199 -16.48 -10.90 5.47
C PRO A 199 -17.28 -9.60 5.32
N ILE A 200 -18.02 -9.48 4.22
CA ILE A 200 -19.00 -8.39 4.10
C ILE A 200 -20.15 -8.70 5.08
N PRO A 201 -20.55 -7.76 5.96
CA PRO A 201 -21.67 -8.00 6.89
C PRO A 201 -22.95 -8.42 6.14
N ASN A 202 -23.50 -9.59 6.49
CA ASN A 202 -24.69 -10.12 5.81
C ASN A 202 -25.91 -9.21 6.03
N GLY A 203 -26.57 -8.79 4.95
CA GLY A 203 -27.93 -8.24 4.95
C GLY A 203 -28.13 -6.83 5.51
N THR A 204 -27.08 -6.14 5.95
CA THR A 204 -27.19 -4.79 6.57
C THR A 204 -26.04 -3.84 6.22
N ALA A 205 -25.12 -4.21 5.32
CA ALA A 205 -24.08 -3.28 4.88
C ALA A 205 -24.74 -2.09 4.17
N ASP A 206 -24.44 -0.88 4.62
CA ASP A 206 -24.88 0.33 3.95
C ASP A 206 -24.21 0.41 2.55
N PRO A 207 -24.76 1.22 1.62
CA PRO A 207 -24.23 1.33 0.27
C PRO A 207 -22.76 1.76 0.19
N GLU A 208 -22.27 2.56 1.15
CA GLU A 208 -20.88 3.04 1.18
C GLU A 208 -19.92 1.89 1.51
N THR A 209 -20.29 1.05 2.48
CA THR A 209 -19.54 -0.15 2.86
C THR A 209 -19.52 -1.20 1.75
N ALA A 210 -20.64 -1.42 1.07
CA ALA A 210 -20.71 -2.34 -0.06
C ALA A 210 -19.86 -1.86 -1.26
N GLU A 211 -19.85 -0.54 -1.51
CA GLU A 211 -19.01 0.06 -2.54
C GLU A 211 -17.53 -0.10 -2.23
N ALA A 212 -17.12 0.23 -1.00
CA ALA A 212 -15.73 0.07 -0.55
C ALA A 212 -15.25 -1.38 -0.69
N ALA A 213 -16.06 -2.33 -0.24
CA ALA A 213 -15.81 -3.75 -0.42
C ALA A 213 -15.57 -4.12 -1.89
N ARG A 214 -16.44 -3.66 -2.80
CA ARG A 214 -16.30 -3.92 -4.24
C ARG A 214 -15.01 -3.36 -4.81
N VAL A 215 -14.65 -2.12 -4.44
CA VAL A 215 -13.40 -1.49 -4.88
C VAL A 215 -12.20 -2.27 -4.38
N ILE A 216 -12.16 -2.65 -3.10
CA ILE A 216 -11.07 -3.44 -2.51
C ILE A 216 -10.92 -4.78 -3.25
N ILE A 217 -12.01 -5.51 -3.51
CA ILE A 217 -11.97 -6.78 -4.24
C ILE A 217 -11.42 -6.58 -5.65
N THR A 218 -11.93 -5.56 -6.36
CA THR A 218 -11.57 -5.33 -7.78
C THR A 218 -10.13 -4.87 -7.92
N ALA A 219 -9.67 -3.99 -7.05
CA ALA A 219 -8.34 -3.42 -7.13
C ALA A 219 -7.29 -4.26 -6.40
N GLY A 220 -7.67 -5.12 -5.45
CA GLY A 220 -6.78 -6.04 -4.75
C GLY A 220 -5.98 -6.96 -5.68
N GLU A 221 -6.53 -7.32 -6.85
CA GLU A 221 -5.76 -8.07 -7.85
C GLU A 221 -4.63 -7.23 -8.48
N ALA A 222 -4.84 -5.93 -8.68
CA ALA A 222 -3.85 -5.01 -9.23
C ALA A 222 -2.77 -4.59 -8.20
N LEU A 223 -2.99 -4.86 -6.93
CA LEU A 223 -1.98 -4.66 -5.87
C LEU A 223 -0.96 -5.80 -5.83
N LYS A 224 -1.28 -6.96 -6.37
CA LYS A 224 -0.42 -8.15 -6.27
C LYS A 224 0.88 -7.95 -7.03
N TYR A 225 1.95 -7.82 -6.24
CA TYR A 225 3.36 -7.94 -6.65
C TYR A 225 3.78 -7.08 -7.85
N PHE A 226 3.74 -5.76 -7.66
CA PHE A 226 4.60 -4.89 -8.44
C PHE A 226 6.03 -4.94 -7.87
N LYS A 227 6.95 -5.65 -8.52
CA LYS A 227 8.38 -5.58 -8.22
C LYS A 227 9.05 -4.74 -9.30
N PRO A 228 9.33 -3.44 -9.05
CA PRO A 228 10.09 -2.64 -10.00
C PRO A 228 11.46 -3.30 -10.20
N ALA A 229 11.83 -3.55 -11.45
CA ALA A 229 13.13 -4.11 -11.78
C ALA A 229 14.20 -3.02 -11.73
N GLY A 230 15.32 -3.30 -11.06
CA GLY A 230 16.50 -2.44 -11.00
C GLY A 230 16.54 -1.51 -9.79
N ARG A 231 17.44 -0.52 -9.83
CA ARG A 231 17.61 0.45 -8.73
C ARG A 231 16.39 1.39 -8.61
N PRO A 232 16.08 1.86 -7.39
CA PRO A 232 15.16 2.97 -7.16
C PRO A 232 15.58 4.22 -7.95
N ILE A 233 14.59 4.99 -8.38
CA ILE A 233 14.69 6.19 -9.23
C ILE A 233 13.83 7.36 -8.71
N LEU A 234 12.88 7.09 -7.81
CA LEU A 234 12.09 8.13 -7.19
C LEU A 234 12.80 8.74 -6.00
N SER A 235 12.66 10.06 -5.89
CA SER A 235 13.14 10.87 -4.77
C SER A 235 12.13 12.00 -4.55
N LEU A 236 10.89 11.60 -4.23
CA LEU A 236 9.79 12.54 -4.01
C LEU A 236 9.82 13.10 -2.58
N PRO A 237 9.33 14.33 -2.35
CA PRO A 237 9.25 14.90 -1.00
C PRO A 237 8.24 14.13 -0.13
N GLU A 238 8.66 13.79 1.09
CA GLU A 238 7.91 13.00 2.09
C GLU A 238 7.54 13.84 3.33
N PRO A 239 6.59 13.37 4.17
CA PRO A 239 6.36 13.96 5.49
C PRO A 239 7.63 13.92 6.35
N THR A 240 8.04 15.05 6.92
CA THR A 240 9.21 15.12 7.80
C THR A 240 8.86 14.75 9.24
N ALA A 241 9.85 14.27 10.00
CA ALA A 241 9.64 13.84 11.38
C ALA A 241 9.40 15.01 12.36
N ASP A 242 9.75 16.23 11.98
CA ASP A 242 9.82 17.40 12.85
C ASP A 242 8.51 18.20 12.94
N ALA A 243 7.42 17.72 12.34
CA ALA A 243 6.17 18.48 12.28
C ALA A 243 5.33 18.46 13.59
N ASP A 244 5.63 17.54 14.52
CA ASP A 244 4.83 17.31 15.75
C ASP A 244 5.65 17.43 17.06
N SER A 245 6.83 18.05 17.05
CA SER A 245 7.62 18.33 18.28
C SER A 245 7.33 19.71 18.86
#